data_AF-A0A9X1XIE0-F1
#
_entry.id   AF-A0A9X1XIE0-F1
#
_cell.length_a   1.000
_cell.length_b   1.000
_cell.length_c   1.000
_cell.angle_alpha   90.00
_cell.angle_beta   90.00
_cell.angle_gamma   90.00
#
_symmetry.space_group_name_H-M   'P 1'
#
loop_
_entity.id
_entity.type
_entity.pdbx_description
1 polymer ?
#
loop_
_entity_poly.entity_id
_entity_poly.type
_entity_poly.pdbx_seq_one_letter_code
_entity_poly.pdbx_strand_id
1 'polypeptide(L)' 'MNYKIRVFQVNTNIEAFTIDTIFKGEEVAEQAIADLETLYPNQYEYVKVPVSTVSKA' A
#
# COMPACT_ATOMS: atom_id res chain seq x y z
N MET A 1 13.50 -3.80 -4.12
CA MET A 1 12.83 -2.49 -4.09
C MET A 1 11.96 -2.43 -2.84
N ASN A 2 11.85 -1.27 -2.19
CA ASN A 2 10.96 -1.11 -1.04
C ASN A 2 9.61 -0.58 -1.52
N TYR A 3 8.54 -0.91 -0.81
CA TYR A 3 7.19 -0.48 -1.13
C TYR A 3 6.49 0.02 0.12
N LYS A 4 5.54 0.94 -0.07
CA LYS A 4 4.54 1.32 0.92
C LYS A 4 3.16 1.09 0.33
N ILE A 5 2.17 0.88 1.18
CA ILE A 5 0.78 0.72 0.73
C ILE A 5 0.01 1.99 1.08
N ARG A 6 -0.63 2.58 0.08
CA ARG A 6 -1.57 3.70 0.23
C ARG A 6 -2.99 3.15 0.12
N VAL A 7 -3.88 3.64 0.97
CA VAL A 7 -5.26 3.15 1.07
C VAL A 7 -6.21 4.26 0.65
N PHE A 8 -7.11 3.97 -0.27
CA PHE A 8 -8.09 4.90 -0.83
C PHE A 8 -9.51 4.43 -0.53
N GLN A 9 -10.46 5.36 -0.43
CA GLN A 9 -11.88 4.98 -0.40
C GLN A 9 -12.31 4.46 -1.77
N VAL A 10 -13.04 3.35 -1.77
CA VAL A 10 -13.50 2.67 -2.99
C VAL A 10 -14.28 3.61 -3.90
N ASN A 11 -13.99 3.57 -5.20
CA ASN A 11 -14.60 4.41 -6.22
C ASN A 11 -14.35 5.91 -6.01
N THR A 12 -13.31 6.26 -5.26
CA THR A 12 -12.88 7.65 -5.08
C THR A 12 -11.38 7.76 -5.27
N ASN A 13 -10.92 8.98 -5.54
CA ASN A 13 -9.49 9.31 -5.50
C ASN A 13 -9.06 9.88 -4.14
N ILE A 14 -9.85 9.64 -3.09
CA ILE A 14 -9.61 10.20 -1.75
C ILE A 14 -8.80 9.17 -0.95
N GLU A 15 -7.59 9.57 -0.56
CA GLU A 15 -6.76 8.77 0.34
C GLU A 15 -7.46 8.67 1.70
N ALA A 16 -7.73 7.44 2.14
CA ALA A 16 -8.32 7.16 3.44
C ALA A 16 -7.24 7.25 4.53
N PHE A 17 -6.14 6.50 4.35
CA PHE A 17 -4.98 6.52 5.24
C PHE A 17 -3.76 5.90 4.54
N THR A 18 -2.57 6.12 5.10
CA THR A 18 -1.34 5.46 4.64
C THR A 18 -0.91 4.43 5.67
N ILE A 19 -0.42 3.28 5.20
CA ILE A 19 0.23 2.29 6.07
C ILE A 19 1.71 2.68 6.16
N ASP A 20 2.16 3.08 7.36
CA ASP A 20 3.55 3.51 7.61
C ASP A 20 4.59 2.37 7.48
N THR A 21 4.13 1.13 7.34
CA THR A 21 4.99 -0.03 7.13
C THR A 21 5.69 0.03 5.77
N ILE A 22 7.02 -0.08 5.79
CA ILE A 22 7.83 -0.25 4.59
C ILE A 22 8.05 -1.75 4.35
N PHE A 23 7.50 -2.24 3.24
CA PHE A 23 7.61 -3.62 2.79
C PHE A 23 8.88 -3.79 1.95
N LYS A 24 9.76 -4.71 2.36
CA LYS A 24 10.99 -5.03 1.64
C LYS A 24 10.70 -6.14 0.63
N GLY A 25 10.52 -5.77 -0.63
CA GLY A 25 10.17 -6.70 -1.71
C GLY A 25 8.73 -6.55 -2.17
N GLU A 26 8.51 -6.86 -3.44
CA GLU A 26 7.20 -6.73 -4.10
C GLU A 26 6.21 -7.76 -3.56
N GLU A 27 6.62 -9.03 -3.47
CA GLU A 27 5.80 -10.14 -3.00
C GLU A 27 5.27 -9.91 -1.57
N VAL A 28 6.09 -9.33 -0.69
CA VAL A 28 5.69 -9.02 0.69
C VAL A 28 4.61 -7.93 0.71
N ALA A 29 4.70 -6.94 -0.18
CA ALA A 29 3.70 -5.89 -0.30
C ALA A 29 2.39 -6.43 -0.90
N GLU A 30 2.47 -7.34 -1.87
CA GLU A 30 1.30 -8.00 -2.47
C GLU A 30 0.58 -8.89 -1.47
N GLN A 31 1.31 -9.69 -0.69
CA GLN A 31 0.71 -10.51 0.35
C GLN A 31 0.00 -9.66 1.39
N ALA A 32 0.61 -8.55 1.82
CA ALA A 32 -0.02 -7.62 2.76
C ALA A 32 -1.30 -6.99 2.19
N ILE A 33 -1.35 -6.69 0.89
CA ILE A 33 -2.58 -6.22 0.23
C ILE A 33 -3.66 -7.30 0.26
N ALA A 34 -3.33 -8.55 -0.12
CA ALA A 34 -4.29 -9.65 -0.11
C ALA A 34 -4.86 -9.93 1.30
N ASP A 35 -4.02 -9.82 2.33
CA ASP A 35 -4.45 -9.95 3.73
C ASP A 35 -5.42 -8.81 4.11
N LEU A 36 -5.12 -7.57 3.70
CA LEU A 36 -5.97 -6.41 3.96
C LEU A 36 -7.32 -6.47 3.22
N GLU A 37 -7.33 -6.95 1.99
CA GLU A 37 -8.55 -7.19 1.20
C GLU A 37 -9.42 -8.29 1.83
N THR A 38 -8.78 -9.30 2.43
CA THR A 38 -9.49 -10.37 3.16
C THR A 38 -10.07 -9.86 4.48
N LEU A 39 -9.35 -9.00 5.21
CA LEU A 39 -9.81 -8.43 6.48
C LEU A 39 -10.91 -7.36 6.29
N TYR A 40 -10.82 -6.57 5.23
CA TYR A 40 -11.71 -5.44 4.94
C TYR A 40 -12.28 -5.51 3.52
N PRO A 41 -13.10 -6.52 3.21
CA PRO A 41 -13.59 -6.76 1.86
C PRO A 41 -14.44 -5.57 1.38
N ASN A 42 -14.09 -5.04 0.19
CA ASN A 42 -14.78 -3.94 -0.49
C ASN A 42 -14.87 -2.62 0.31
N GLN A 43 -14.04 -2.42 1.34
CA GLN A 43 -14.03 -1.15 2.09
C GLN A 43 -13.07 -0.12 1.49
N TYR A 44 -11.93 -0.58 0.97
CA TYR A 44 -10.85 0.28 0.50
C TYR A 44 -10.19 -0.27 -0.77
N GLU A 45 -9.51 0.62 -1.50
CA GLU A 45 -8.60 0.28 -2.59
C GLU A 45 -7.15 0.44 -2.12
N TYR A 46 -6.33 -0.60 -2.30
CA TYR A 46 -4.95 -0.63 -1.83
C TYR A 46 -3.98 -0.50 -2.99
N VAL A 47 -3.06 0.46 -2.91
CA VAL A 47 -2.08 0.74 -3.95
C VAL A 47 -0.67 0.57 -3.41
N LYS A 48 0.08 -0.37 -3.97
CA LYS A 48 1.53 -0.49 -3.71
C LYS A 48 2.27 0.62 -4.43
N VAL A 49 3.09 1.37 -3.70
CA VAL A 49 3.91 2.46 -4.24
C VAL A 49 5.37 2.16 -3.96
N PRO A 50 6.23 2.12 -4.99
CA PRO A 50 7.66 1.93 -4.78
C PRO A 50 8.25 3.13 -4.03
N VAL A 51 9.00 2.82 -2.99
CA VAL A 51 9.76 3.79 -2.20
C VAL A 51 11.19 3.77 -2.73
N SER A 52 11.49 4.72 -3.61
CA SER A 52 12.86 5.00 -4.00
C SER A 52 13.56 5.69 -2.82
N THR A 53 14.62 5.08 -2.30
CA THR A 53 15.62 5.80 -1.48
C THR A 53 16.42 6.71 -2.41
N VAL A 54 15.78 7.74 -2.96
CA VAL A 54 16.55 8.88 -3.46
C VAL A 54 17.00 9.63 -2.22
N SER A 55 18.18 9.23 -1.72
CA SER A 55 19.00 10.14 -0.93
C SER A 55 19.15 11.40 -1.77
N LYS A 56 18.43 12.46 -1.39
CA LYS A 56 18.67 13.78 -1.95
C LYS A 56 20.06 14.17 -1.43
N ALA A 57 21.06 13.99 -2.29
CA ALA A 57 22.42 14.46 -2.08
C ALA A 57 22.45 16.00 -2.03
#